data_AF-A0A920P2V7-F1
#
_entry.id   AF-A0A920P2V7-F1
#
_cell.length_a   1.000
_cell.length_b   1.000
_cell.length_c   1.000
_cell.angle_alpha   90.00
_cell.angle_beta   90.00
_cell.angle_gamma   90.00
#
_symmetry.space_group_name_H-M   'P 1'
#
loop_
_entity.id
_entity.type
_entity.pdbx_description
1 polymer ?
#
loop_
_entity_poly.entity_id
_entity_poly.type
_entity_poly.pdbx_seq_one_letter_code
_entity_poly.pdbx_strand_id
1 'polypeptide(L)'
;MFLSRLPSFGFAIAISVVLSGCSGQADAPAPEAPDPSTVTDPAAAGLPNPTSEVVSEWGPLPDNRTWGSTAGVDIDPHDGNVWAYDRCGASALGGGCAENLVDPVLKFDRNTGEVLTSFGAGEFDLPHGIHLDAEGMSGL
;
A
#
# COMPACT_ATOMS: atom_id res chain seq x y z
N MET A 1 50.21 -42.37 -43.78
CA MET A 1 51.36 -41.70 -43.12
C MET A 1 51.28 -40.24 -43.51
N PHE A 2 50.99 -39.26 -42.66
CA PHE A 2 51.15 -39.11 -41.22
C PHE A 2 49.90 -38.45 -40.63
N LEU A 3 49.51 -38.88 -39.43
CA LEU A 3 48.56 -38.16 -38.57
C LEU A 3 49.24 -36.91 -38.01
N SER A 4 48.53 -35.78 -37.97
CA SER A 4 48.69 -34.81 -36.89
C SER A 4 47.35 -34.14 -36.61
N ARG A 5 46.69 -34.67 -35.58
CA ARG A 5 45.55 -34.06 -34.91
C ARG A 5 46.05 -32.81 -34.18
N LEU A 6 45.55 -31.62 -34.54
CA LEU A 6 45.71 -30.46 -33.68
C LEU A 6 44.82 -30.63 -32.43
N PRO A 7 45.34 -30.36 -31.21
CA PRO A 7 44.59 -30.54 -29.98
C PRO A 7 43.50 -29.49 -29.84
N SER A 8 42.37 -29.95 -29.33
CA SER A 8 41.16 -29.20 -28.99
C SER A 8 41.46 -27.95 -28.16
N PHE A 9 40.72 -26.88 -28.48
CA PHE A 9 40.53 -25.68 -27.67
C PHE A 9 40.31 -26.05 -26.20
N GLY A 10 41.19 -25.59 -25.33
CA GLY A 10 41.04 -25.63 -23.89
C GLY A 10 41.37 -24.27 -23.30
N PHE A 11 40.55 -23.26 -23.61
CA PHE A 11 40.63 -21.98 -22.92
C PHE A 11 40.00 -22.20 -21.53
N ALA A 12 40.81 -22.62 -20.56
CA ALA A 12 40.41 -22.65 -19.16
C ALA A 12 40.23 -21.19 -18.70
N ILE A 13 39.01 -20.68 -18.80
CA ILE A 13 38.63 -19.44 -18.12
C ILE A 13 38.67 -19.76 -16.63
N ALA A 14 39.74 -19.35 -15.96
CA ALA A 14 39.75 -19.28 -14.50
C ALA A 14 38.71 -18.24 -14.09
N ILE A 15 37.53 -18.69 -13.69
CA ILE A 15 36.54 -17.85 -13.04
C ILE A 15 37.12 -17.51 -11.66
N SER A 16 37.75 -16.35 -11.54
CA SER A 16 38.05 -15.77 -10.24
C SER A 16 36.72 -15.41 -9.59
N VAL A 17 36.23 -16.29 -8.71
CA VAL A 17 35.16 -15.95 -7.77
C VAL A 17 35.76 -14.95 -6.79
N VAL A 18 35.62 -13.66 -7.09
CA VAL A 18 35.87 -12.62 -6.10
C VAL A 18 34.68 -12.68 -5.14
N LEU A 19 34.85 -13.38 -4.01
CA LEU A 19 33.99 -13.18 -2.86
C LEU A 19 34.23 -11.75 -2.39
N SER A 20 33.50 -10.79 -2.97
CA SER A 20 33.36 -9.47 -2.41
C SER A 20 32.54 -9.64 -1.13
N GLY A 21 33.23 -10.00 -0.05
CA GLY A 21 32.64 -10.01 1.28
C GLY A 21 32.08 -8.63 1.52
N CYS A 22 30.79 -8.54 1.81
CA CYS A 22 30.23 -7.36 2.42
C CYS A 22 30.98 -7.18 3.74
N SER A 23 31.92 -6.24 3.77
CA SER A 23 32.45 -5.69 5.02
C SER A 23 31.23 -5.27 5.82
N GLY A 24 30.92 -5.99 6.89
CA GLY A 24 29.86 -5.60 7.82
C GLY A 24 30.20 -4.23 8.37
N GLN A 25 29.59 -3.20 7.79
CA GLN A 25 29.43 -1.93 8.46
C GLN A 25 28.53 -2.28 9.64
N ALA A 26 29.08 -2.29 10.85
CA ALA A 26 28.25 -2.30 12.04
C ALA A 26 27.43 -1.01 11.98
N ASP A 27 26.15 -1.14 11.65
CA ASP A 27 25.21 -0.04 11.81
C ASP A 27 25.31 0.40 13.27
N ALA A 28 25.60 1.68 13.48
CA ALA A 28 25.48 2.26 14.81
C ALA A 28 24.05 1.97 15.30
N PRO A 29 23.85 1.60 16.58
CA PRO A 29 22.51 1.38 17.09
C PRO A 29 21.69 2.64 16.84
N ALA A 30 20.55 2.48 16.18
CA ALA A 30 19.59 3.55 16.04
C ALA A 30 19.29 4.11 17.44
N PRO A 31 19.14 5.44 17.59
CA PRO A 31 18.74 6.01 18.87
C PRO A 31 17.45 5.31 19.33
N GLU A 32 17.44 4.91 20.60
CA GLU A 32 16.27 4.27 21.20
C GLU A 32 15.07 5.20 21.05
N ALA A 33 13.97 4.67 20.50
CA ALA A 33 12.75 5.45 20.36
C ALA A 33 12.30 5.94 21.74
N PRO A 34 11.79 7.17 21.86
CA PRO A 34 11.28 7.67 23.13
C PRO A 34 10.19 6.75 23.67
N ASP A 35 10.17 6.55 24.98
CA ASP A 35 9.13 5.78 25.66
C ASP A 35 7.76 6.39 25.31
N PRO A 36 6.86 5.65 24.65
CA PRO A 36 5.57 6.17 24.20
C PRO A 36 4.71 6.69 25.37
N SER A 37 4.95 6.24 26.60
CA SER A 37 4.27 6.77 27.80
C SER A 37 4.66 8.21 28.15
N THR A 38 5.76 8.71 27.60
CA THR A 38 6.24 10.10 27.80
C THR A 38 5.73 11.06 26.72
N VAL A 39 5.12 10.54 25.66
CA VAL A 39 4.51 11.34 24.60
C VAL A 39 3.16 11.86 25.08
N THR A 40 3.06 13.18 25.23
CA THR A 40 1.76 13.82 25.49
C THR A 40 0.98 13.90 24.18
N ASP A 41 -0.16 13.24 24.10
CA ASP A 41 -1.09 13.38 22.99
C ASP A 41 -1.86 14.71 23.12
N PRO A 42 -1.64 15.71 22.25
CA PRO A 42 -2.39 16.96 22.31
C PRO A 42 -3.90 16.76 22.09
N ALA A 43 -4.34 15.67 21.44
CA ALA A 43 -5.75 15.34 21.28
C ALA A 43 -6.41 14.92 22.61
N ALA A 44 -5.64 14.40 23.58
CA ALA A 44 -6.13 14.05 24.91
C ALA A 44 -6.59 15.27 25.74
N ALA A 45 -6.29 16.49 25.30
CA ALA A 45 -6.73 17.73 25.95
C ALA A 45 -8.24 18.00 25.78
N GLY A 46 -8.99 17.15 25.06
CA GLY A 46 -10.42 17.33 24.85
C GLY A 46 -10.75 18.51 23.94
N LEU A 47 -10.00 18.63 22.84
CA LEU A 47 -10.23 19.68 21.83
C LEU A 47 -11.67 19.61 21.29
N PRO A 48 -12.30 20.76 20.97
CA PRO A 48 -13.63 20.76 20.36
C PRO A 48 -13.66 19.93 19.07
N ASN A 49 -14.59 19.00 18.95
CA ASN A 49 -14.88 18.28 17.72
C ASN A 49 -16.15 18.85 17.07
N PRO A 50 -16.04 19.72 16.05
CA PRO A 50 -17.21 20.30 15.37
C PRO A 50 -18.00 19.26 14.56
N THR A 51 -17.44 18.06 14.34
CA THR A 51 -18.04 16.93 13.63
C THR A 51 -18.15 15.72 14.56
N SER A 52 -18.98 15.85 15.60
CA SER A 52 -19.12 14.83 16.66
C SER A 52 -20.10 13.71 16.33
N GLU A 53 -20.91 13.87 15.29
CA GLU A 53 -21.85 12.83 14.87
C GLU A 53 -21.10 11.70 14.18
N VAL A 54 -21.23 10.49 14.72
CA VAL A 54 -20.67 9.28 14.16
C VAL A 54 -21.78 8.49 13.50
N VAL A 55 -21.66 8.27 12.19
CA VAL A 55 -22.54 7.35 11.46
C VAL A 55 -21.88 5.97 11.48
N SER A 56 -22.45 5.06 12.26
CA SER A 56 -22.03 3.66 12.31
C SER A 56 -22.52 2.88 11.09
N GLU A 57 -21.77 1.86 10.67
CA GLU A 57 -22.13 0.94 9.56
C GLU A 57 -22.34 1.63 8.20
N TRP A 58 -21.73 2.80 7.99
CA TRP A 58 -21.69 3.46 6.69
C TRP A 58 -20.63 2.81 5.78
N GLY A 59 -20.93 2.71 4.48
CA GLY A 59 -19.98 2.18 3.51
C GLY A 59 -19.86 0.65 3.50
N PRO A 60 -20.96 -0.14 3.49
CA PRO A 60 -20.86 -1.58 3.28
C PRO A 60 -20.24 -1.88 1.91
N LEU A 61 -19.28 -2.80 1.88
CA LEU A 61 -18.68 -3.23 0.61
C LEU A 61 -19.63 -4.21 -0.12
N PRO A 62 -19.63 -4.19 -1.47
CA PRO A 62 -20.40 -5.15 -2.26
C PRO A 62 -19.93 -6.58 -2.01
N ASP A 63 -20.77 -7.55 -2.40
CA ASP A 63 -20.49 -8.99 -2.32
C ASP A 63 -20.17 -9.50 -0.90
N ASN A 64 -20.65 -8.78 0.12
CA ASN A 64 -20.43 -9.13 1.53
C ASN A 64 -18.94 -9.21 1.90
N ARG A 65 -18.12 -8.39 1.24
CA ARG A 65 -16.71 -8.20 1.55
C ARG A 65 -16.54 -7.50 2.90
N THR A 66 -15.44 -7.80 3.56
CA THR A 66 -15.01 -7.09 4.77
C THR A 66 -13.93 -6.09 4.39
N TRP A 67 -13.99 -4.91 5.00
CA TRP A 67 -12.93 -3.92 4.90
C TRP A 67 -11.59 -4.47 5.37
N GLY A 68 -10.56 -4.22 4.57
CA GLY A 68 -9.18 -4.21 4.99
C GLY A 68 -8.78 -2.84 5.56
N SER A 69 -7.50 -2.67 5.84
CA SER A 69 -6.96 -1.40 6.30
C SER A 69 -7.11 -0.32 5.25
N THR A 70 -7.82 0.75 5.60
CA THR A 70 -7.99 1.96 4.79
C THR A 70 -7.11 3.05 5.37
N ALA A 71 -6.07 3.49 4.65
CA ALA A 71 -5.15 4.54 5.11
C ALA A 71 -5.36 5.89 4.41
N GLY A 72 -6.35 5.99 3.52
CA GLY A 72 -6.70 7.25 2.86
C GLY A 72 -8.15 7.28 2.41
N VAL A 73 -8.76 8.46 2.56
CA VAL A 73 -10.04 8.87 2.00
C VAL A 73 -9.89 10.28 1.44
N ASP A 74 -10.68 10.63 0.43
CA ASP A 74 -10.82 12.01 -0.03
C ASP A 74 -12.27 12.32 -0.41
N ILE A 75 -12.60 13.59 -0.51
CA ILE A 75 -13.95 14.07 -0.85
C ILE A 75 -13.91 14.64 -2.26
N ASP A 76 -14.79 14.12 -3.12
CA ASP A 76 -14.94 14.61 -4.48
C ASP A 76 -15.40 16.09 -4.45
N PRO A 77 -14.65 17.02 -5.07
CA PRO A 77 -14.97 18.44 -5.01
C PRO A 77 -16.23 18.82 -5.80
N HIS A 78 -16.70 17.95 -6.71
CA HIS A 78 -17.85 18.25 -7.56
C HIS A 78 -19.19 17.87 -6.95
N ASP A 79 -19.27 16.68 -6.36
CA ASP A 79 -20.51 16.12 -5.81
C ASP A 79 -20.47 15.84 -4.30
N GLY A 80 -19.30 15.97 -3.67
CA GLY A 80 -19.10 15.74 -2.24
C GLY A 80 -19.14 14.26 -1.83
N ASN A 81 -19.16 13.34 -2.80
CA ASN A 81 -19.08 11.91 -2.55
C ASN A 81 -17.70 11.53 -2.03
N VAL A 82 -17.64 10.40 -1.34
CA VAL A 82 -16.42 9.97 -0.64
C VAL A 82 -15.68 8.97 -1.50
N TRP A 83 -14.40 9.21 -1.72
CA TRP A 83 -13.49 8.22 -2.28
C TRP A 83 -12.69 7.60 -1.16
N ALA A 84 -12.57 6.28 -1.18
CA ALA A 84 -11.70 5.53 -0.29
C ALA A 84 -11.04 4.41 -1.07
N TYR A 85 -10.06 3.76 -0.45
CA TYR A 85 -9.58 2.50 -0.95
C TYR A 85 -9.57 1.43 0.14
N ASP A 86 -9.73 0.18 -0.29
CA ASP A 86 -9.63 -1.02 0.52
C ASP A 86 -8.30 -1.74 0.20
N ARG A 87 -7.62 -2.28 1.20
CA ARG A 87 -6.52 -3.25 1.00
C ARG A 87 -7.06 -4.66 0.75
N CYS A 88 -8.18 -4.77 0.05
CA CYS A 88 -8.82 -6.02 -0.35
C CYS A 88 -9.09 -7.00 0.81
N GLY A 89 -9.46 -6.47 1.98
CA GLY A 89 -9.67 -7.26 3.20
C GLY A 89 -8.41 -7.53 4.04
N ALA A 90 -7.23 -7.11 3.58
CA ALA A 90 -5.97 -7.28 4.29
C ALA A 90 -5.84 -6.31 5.49
N SER A 91 -5.20 -6.77 6.56
CA SER A 91 -4.97 -5.97 7.77
C SER A 91 -3.52 -5.53 7.88
N ALA A 92 -3.31 -4.26 8.19
CA ALA A 92 -2.00 -3.61 8.25
C ALA A 92 -1.17 -3.86 6.97
N LEU A 93 -0.03 -4.56 7.10
CA LEU A 93 0.89 -4.90 6.01
C LEU A 93 0.85 -6.40 5.65
N GLY A 94 -0.09 -7.16 6.21
CA GLY A 94 -0.21 -8.60 5.97
C GLY A 94 -1.26 -8.91 4.91
N GLY A 95 -0.85 -9.53 3.81
CA GLY A 95 -1.68 -9.78 2.63
C GLY A 95 -1.73 -8.55 1.71
N GLY A 96 -2.74 -8.47 0.86
CA GLY A 96 -2.97 -7.30 0.00
C GLY A 96 -3.84 -7.61 -1.19
N CYS A 97 -3.97 -6.61 -2.06
CA CYS A 97 -4.73 -6.71 -3.30
C CYS A 97 -4.05 -7.55 -4.38
N ALA A 98 -2.76 -7.91 -4.21
CA ALA A 98 -2.10 -8.91 -5.06
C ALA A 98 -2.64 -10.33 -4.83
N GLU A 99 -3.21 -10.60 -3.65
CA GLU A 99 -3.74 -11.92 -3.26
C GLU A 99 -5.26 -12.02 -3.44
N ASN A 100 -5.94 -10.87 -3.54
CA ASN A 100 -7.38 -10.76 -3.72
C ASN A 100 -7.72 -9.68 -4.76
N LEU A 101 -7.98 -10.11 -5.99
CA LEU A 101 -8.11 -9.25 -7.18
C LEU A 101 -9.50 -8.60 -7.32
N VAL A 102 -9.96 -7.96 -6.25
CA VAL A 102 -11.16 -7.13 -6.25
C VAL A 102 -10.78 -5.68 -6.49
N ASP A 103 -11.72 -4.86 -6.96
CA ASP A 103 -11.49 -3.43 -7.09
C ASP A 103 -11.24 -2.80 -5.69
N PRO A 104 -10.07 -2.17 -5.48
CA PRO A 104 -9.74 -1.56 -4.21
C PRO A 104 -10.11 -0.09 -4.14
N VAL A 105 -10.31 0.63 -5.25
CA VAL A 105 -10.69 2.06 -5.21
C VAL A 105 -12.19 2.16 -5.36
N LEU A 106 -12.87 2.82 -4.40
CA LEU A 106 -14.32 2.88 -4.33
C LEU A 106 -14.81 4.33 -4.14
N LYS A 107 -15.87 4.70 -4.86
CA LYS A 107 -16.64 5.93 -4.62
C LYS A 107 -17.93 5.56 -3.89
N PHE A 108 -18.26 6.31 -2.86
CA PHE A 108 -19.47 6.11 -2.04
C PHE A 108 -20.38 7.32 -2.10
N ASP A 109 -21.69 7.08 -2.16
CA ASP A 109 -22.67 8.11 -1.90
C ASP A 109 -22.49 8.61 -0.46
N ARG A 110 -22.29 9.91 -0.31
CA ARG A 110 -22.00 10.52 1.00
C ARG A 110 -23.12 10.37 2.04
N ASN A 111 -24.36 10.19 1.61
CA ASN A 111 -25.52 10.16 2.49
C ASN A 111 -25.91 8.72 2.87
N THR A 112 -25.83 7.79 1.92
CA THR A 112 -26.26 6.40 2.10
C THR A 112 -25.11 5.44 2.38
N GLY A 113 -23.90 5.76 1.91
CA GLY A 113 -22.75 4.85 1.94
C GLY A 113 -22.82 3.75 0.90
N GLU A 114 -23.70 3.85 -0.09
CA GLU A 114 -23.72 2.92 -1.22
C GLU A 114 -22.49 3.14 -2.12
N VAL A 115 -21.89 2.05 -2.60
CA VAL A 115 -20.82 2.13 -3.60
C VAL A 115 -21.41 2.53 -4.96
N LEU A 116 -20.99 3.70 -5.45
CA LEU A 116 -21.41 4.25 -6.74
C LEU A 116 -20.56 3.72 -7.90
N THR A 117 -19.27 3.51 -7.66
CA THR A 117 -18.34 2.93 -8.64
C THR A 117 -17.12 2.36 -7.93
N SER A 118 -16.43 1.42 -8.59
CA SER A 118 -15.16 0.87 -8.14
C SER A 118 -14.25 0.51 -9.31
N PHE A 119 -12.95 0.54 -9.09
CA PHE A 119 -11.94 0.14 -10.08
C PHE A 119 -10.61 -0.23 -9.43
N GLY A 120 -9.67 -0.75 -10.24
CA GLY A 120 -8.27 -0.96 -9.88
C GLY A 120 -7.88 -2.40 -9.52
N ALA A 121 -8.75 -3.37 -9.76
CA ALA A 121 -8.42 -4.78 -9.54
C ALA A 121 -7.12 -5.18 -10.27
N GLY A 122 -6.16 -5.76 -9.54
CA GLY A 122 -4.88 -6.21 -10.10
C GLY A 122 -3.83 -5.12 -10.33
N GLU A 123 -4.17 -3.85 -10.08
CA GLU A 123 -3.25 -2.72 -10.25
C GLU A 123 -2.50 -2.34 -8.96
N PHE A 124 -3.03 -2.78 -7.81
CA PHE A 124 -2.51 -2.42 -6.49
C PHE A 124 -2.17 -3.66 -5.66
N ASP A 125 -1.21 -3.49 -4.74
CA ASP A 125 -0.94 -4.45 -3.68
C ASP A 125 -1.36 -3.87 -2.32
N LEU A 126 -0.68 -2.81 -1.87
CA LEU A 126 -0.99 -2.09 -0.63
C LEU A 126 -1.25 -0.61 -0.91
N PRO A 127 -2.43 -0.23 -1.44
CA PRO A 127 -2.77 1.17 -1.62
C PRO A 127 -2.63 1.95 -0.29
N HIS A 128 -2.20 3.22 -0.38
CA HIS A 128 -1.82 4.04 0.79
C HIS A 128 -2.41 5.45 0.81
N GLY A 129 -2.04 6.30 -0.15
CA GLY A 129 -2.55 7.68 -0.23
C GLY A 129 -3.55 7.80 -1.37
N ILE A 130 -4.61 8.56 -1.16
CA ILE A 130 -5.53 9.01 -2.21
C ILE A 130 -5.71 10.52 -2.09
N HIS A 131 -5.74 11.18 -3.25
CA HIS A 131 -6.05 12.59 -3.35
C HIS A 131 -6.74 12.87 -4.68
N LEU A 132 -7.76 13.71 -4.65
CA LEU A 132 -8.48 14.24 -5.80
C LEU A 132 -8.06 15.68 -5.99
N ASP A 133 -7.65 16.02 -7.21
CA ASP A 133 -7.39 17.41 -7.55
C ASP A 133 -8.70 18.21 -7.70
N ALA A 134 -8.59 19.48 -8.08
CA ALA A 134 -9.74 20.35 -8.25
C ALA A 134 -10.69 19.93 -9.40
N GLU A 135 -10.20 19.12 -10.35
CA GLU A 135 -10.99 18.52 -11.41
C GLU A 135 -11.61 17.18 -10.98
N GLY A 136 -11.29 16.69 -9.78
CA GLY A 136 -11.79 15.43 -9.25
C GLY A 136 -11.06 14.22 -9.83
N MET A 137 -11.71 13.05 -9.83
CA MET A 137 -11.16 11.87 -10.50
C MET A 137 -11.53 11.93 -12.00
N SER A 138 -10.60 12.38 -12.84
CA SER A 138 -10.82 12.45 -14.28
C SER A 138 -10.81 11.06 -14.92
N GLY A 139 -11.89 10.66 -15.60
CA GLY A 139 -11.86 9.55 -16.56
C GLY A 139 -12.58 8.25 -16.18
N LEU A 140 -13.58 8.30 -15.30
CA LEU A 140 -14.57 7.22 -15.11
C LEU A 140 -15.96 7.67 -15.57
#